data_AF-A0A356BU35-F1
#
_entry.id   AF-A0A356BU35-F1
#
_cell.length_a   1.000
_cell.length_b   1.000
_cell.length_c   1.000
_cell.angle_alpha   90.00
_cell.angle_beta   90.00
_cell.angle_gamma   90.00
#
_symmetry.space_group_name_H-M   'P 1'
#
loop_
_entity.id
_entity.type
_entity.pdbx_description
1 polymer ?
#
loop_
_entity_poly.entity_id
_entity_poly.type
_entity_poly.pdbx_seq_one_letter_code
_entity_poly.pdbx_strand_id
1 'polypeptide(L)'
;MTNRYTPDRQGWKLELLTEHNGLQLGFNIRRHKNVEGTRDYKQLSWKLDAKDKHTRVEWRIQPTPAFIISYDRGGSLFQLDALNSTLRTDLKVWDTAVSFRLDAARSIARLECRFGRVLEWRVITKYDFLLHRSHYSILIRHSGGDTAHHLQLEIGQYDRGNMNAGFNNPGSFCISWAWKF
;
A
#
# COMPACT_ATOMS: atom_id res chain seq x y z
N MET A 1 -25.84 -8.70 -14.72
CA MET A 1 -25.60 -7.42 -14.03
C MET A 1 -24.11 -7.30 -13.75
N THR A 2 -23.39 -6.48 -14.51
CA THR A 2 -21.95 -6.25 -14.33
C THR A 2 -21.75 -5.05 -13.41
N ASN A 3 -20.98 -5.23 -12.34
CA ASN A 3 -20.68 -4.19 -11.37
C ASN A 3 -19.94 -3.04 -12.08
N ARG A 4 -20.49 -1.81 -12.02
CA ARG A 4 -19.97 -0.60 -12.72
C ARG A 4 -18.51 -0.28 -12.37
N TYR A 5 -18.00 -0.83 -11.27
CA TYR A 5 -16.62 -0.63 -10.77
C TYR A 5 -15.64 -1.77 -11.10
N THR A 6 -16.10 -2.90 -11.64
CA THR A 6 -15.23 -3.99 -12.15
C THR A 6 -15.90 -4.68 -13.36
N PRO A 7 -15.98 -4.01 -14.52
CA PRO A 7 -16.73 -4.50 -15.67
C PRO A 7 -16.13 -5.78 -16.28
N ASP A 8 -14.85 -6.06 -16.00
CA ASP A 8 -14.13 -7.23 -16.52
C ASP A 8 -14.30 -8.50 -15.68
N ARG A 9 -15.10 -8.49 -14.59
CA ARG A 9 -15.24 -9.64 -13.67
C ARG A 9 -16.67 -10.13 -13.54
N GLN A 10 -16.81 -11.45 -13.51
CA GLN A 10 -18.07 -12.14 -13.27
C GLN A 10 -17.91 -13.14 -12.10
N GLY A 11 -18.97 -13.32 -11.32
CA GLY A 11 -19.00 -14.25 -10.19
C GLY A 11 -19.80 -13.71 -9.01
N TRP A 12 -19.51 -14.23 -7.82
CA TRP A 12 -20.22 -13.87 -6.59
C TRP A 12 -19.26 -13.51 -5.45
N LYS A 13 -19.77 -12.67 -4.54
CA LYS A 13 -19.14 -12.28 -3.28
C LYS A 13 -20.16 -12.43 -2.16
N LEU A 14 -19.76 -13.01 -1.04
CA LEU A 14 -20.51 -13.02 0.20
C LEU A 14 -19.66 -12.35 1.28
N GLU A 15 -20.29 -11.45 2.01
CA GLU A 15 -19.71 -10.75 3.16
C GLU A 15 -20.70 -10.88 4.31
N LEU A 16 -20.28 -11.54 5.38
CA LEU A 16 -21.05 -11.71 6.61
C LEU A 16 -20.40 -10.86 7.69
N LEU A 17 -21.20 -10.06 8.39
CA LEU A 17 -20.75 -9.21 9.48
C LEU A 17 -21.62 -9.50 10.70
N THR A 18 -20.99 -9.65 11.86
CA THR A 18 -21.69 -9.74 13.14
C THR A 18 -20.97 -8.89 14.17
N GLU A 19 -21.72 -8.31 15.11
CA GLU A 19 -21.18 -7.47 16.16
C GLU A 19 -21.46 -8.11 17.52
N HIS A 20 -20.44 -8.17 18.37
CA HIS A 20 -20.57 -8.70 19.72
C HIS A 20 -19.61 -7.99 20.68
N ASN A 21 -20.12 -7.46 21.79
CA ASN A 21 -19.33 -6.83 22.87
C ASN A 21 -18.29 -5.81 22.40
N GLY A 22 -18.64 -4.96 21.43
CA GLY A 22 -17.72 -3.95 20.91
C GLY A 22 -16.64 -4.49 19.98
N LEU A 23 -16.83 -5.69 19.44
CA LEU A 23 -16.04 -6.27 18.36
C LEU A 23 -16.95 -6.54 17.16
N GLN A 24 -16.44 -6.30 15.96
CA GLN A 24 -17.09 -6.65 14.71
C GLN A 24 -16.30 -7.79 14.05
N LEU A 25 -16.95 -8.93 13.89
CA LEU A 25 -16.44 -10.09 13.17
C LEU A 25 -16.93 -10.05 11.73
N GLY A 26 -16.01 -10.13 10.78
CA GLY A 26 -16.30 -10.17 9.37
C GLY A 26 -15.77 -11.42 8.69
N PHE A 27 -16.62 -12.11 7.95
CA PHE A 27 -16.25 -13.20 7.06
C PHE A 27 -16.46 -12.79 5.62
N ASN A 28 -15.40 -12.91 4.80
CA ASN A 28 -15.42 -12.52 3.41
C ASN A 28 -15.03 -13.69 2.53
N ILE A 29 -15.88 -14.00 1.55
CA ILE A 29 -15.60 -14.97 0.50
C ILE A 29 -15.95 -14.37 -0.87
N ARG A 30 -15.06 -14.55 -1.84
CA ARG A 30 -15.27 -14.11 -3.22
C ARG A 30 -14.79 -15.18 -4.18
N ARG A 31 -15.62 -15.47 -5.18
CA ARG A 31 -15.28 -16.32 -6.32
C ARG A 31 -15.63 -15.57 -7.60
N HIS A 32 -14.67 -14.80 -8.09
CA HIS A 32 -14.80 -14.08 -9.35
C HIS A 32 -13.79 -14.64 -10.36
N LYS A 33 -14.15 -14.57 -11.65
CA LYS A 33 -13.26 -14.75 -12.80
C LYS A 33 -13.33 -13.52 -13.68
N ASN A 34 -12.33 -13.30 -14.52
CA ASN A 34 -12.53 -12.35 -15.61
C ASN A 34 -13.54 -12.90 -16.64
N VAL A 35 -14.10 -12.02 -17.47
CA VAL A 35 -15.05 -12.40 -18.53
C VAL A 35 -14.44 -13.42 -19.50
N GLU A 36 -13.14 -13.31 -19.81
CA GLU A 36 -12.41 -14.23 -20.68
C GLU A 36 -12.08 -15.58 -20.01
N GLY A 37 -12.32 -15.73 -18.70
CA GLY A 37 -12.07 -16.96 -17.95
C GLY A 37 -10.61 -17.30 -17.67
N THR A 38 -9.66 -16.45 -18.08
CA THR A 38 -8.20 -16.68 -17.93
C THR A 38 -7.65 -16.41 -16.54
N ARG A 39 -8.36 -15.64 -15.69
CA ARG A 39 -7.86 -15.24 -14.36
C ARG A 39 -8.91 -15.35 -13.26
N ASP A 40 -8.52 -16.00 -12.17
CA ASP A 40 -9.32 -16.14 -10.95
C ASP A 40 -8.99 -15.03 -9.93
N TYR A 41 -10.04 -14.47 -9.32
CA TYR A 41 -9.95 -13.43 -8.28
C TYR A 41 -10.59 -13.89 -6.97
N LYS A 42 -10.14 -15.05 -6.51
CA LYS A 42 -10.62 -15.70 -5.28
C LYS A 42 -10.19 -14.91 -4.04
N GLN A 43 -11.09 -14.79 -3.06
CA GLN A 43 -10.78 -14.21 -1.75
C GLN A 43 -11.44 -15.05 -0.67
N LEU A 44 -10.71 -15.25 0.42
CA LEU A 44 -11.21 -15.88 1.63
C LEU A 44 -10.48 -15.24 2.81
N SER A 45 -11.20 -14.54 3.68
CA SER A 45 -10.60 -13.84 4.80
C SER A 45 -11.57 -13.65 5.97
N TRP A 46 -11.05 -13.77 7.17
CA TRP A 46 -11.68 -13.38 8.42
C TRP A 46 -11.13 -12.03 8.87
N LYS A 47 -11.99 -11.20 9.46
CA LYS A 47 -11.65 -9.90 10.00
C LYS A 47 -12.25 -9.77 11.39
N LEU A 48 -11.52 -9.13 12.27
CA LEU A 48 -11.97 -8.75 13.60
C LEU A 48 -11.56 -7.29 13.80
N ASP A 49 -12.56 -6.41 13.84
CA ASP A 49 -12.38 -4.98 14.05
C ASP A 49 -12.87 -4.62 15.46
N ALA A 50 -12.09 -3.84 16.20
CA ALA A 50 -12.57 -3.25 17.45
C ALA A 50 -13.59 -2.13 17.16
N LYS A 51 -14.52 -1.86 18.10
CA LYS A 51 -15.56 -0.82 17.95
C LYS A 51 -14.99 0.59 17.77
N ASP A 52 -13.83 0.85 18.37
CA ASP A 52 -13.09 2.10 18.18
C ASP A 52 -12.50 2.25 16.76
N LYS A 53 -12.53 1.17 15.97
CA LYS A 53 -11.97 1.04 14.62
C LYS A 53 -10.48 1.34 14.52
N HIS A 54 -9.79 1.37 15.66
CA HIS A 54 -8.34 1.57 15.70
C HIS A 54 -7.62 0.24 15.52
N THR A 55 -8.11 -0.82 16.17
CA THR A 55 -7.47 -2.14 16.10
C THR A 55 -8.22 -3.05 15.14
N ARG A 56 -7.48 -3.68 14.23
CA ARG A 56 -8.00 -4.69 13.30
C ARG A 56 -7.05 -5.87 13.20
N VAL A 57 -7.63 -7.07 13.23
CA VAL A 57 -6.97 -8.32 12.87
C VAL A 57 -7.61 -8.87 11.60
N GLU A 58 -6.82 -9.23 10.60
CA GLU A 58 -7.27 -9.90 9.38
C GLU A 58 -6.49 -11.19 9.19
N TRP A 59 -7.20 -12.31 9.12
CA TRP A 59 -6.65 -13.58 8.66
C TRP A 59 -7.11 -13.85 7.24
N ARG A 60 -6.21 -13.64 6.29
CA ARG A 60 -6.43 -13.89 4.87
C ARG A 60 -5.89 -15.25 4.48
N ILE A 61 -6.72 -16.06 3.84
CA ILE A 61 -6.38 -17.40 3.35
C ILE A 61 -6.16 -17.35 1.83
N GLN A 62 -6.94 -16.54 1.11
CA GLN A 62 -6.82 -16.36 -0.35
C GLN A 62 -6.89 -14.87 -0.72
N PRO A 63 -6.20 -14.42 -1.79
CA PRO A 63 -5.36 -15.22 -2.70
C PRO A 63 -3.95 -15.50 -2.16
N THR A 64 -3.42 -14.62 -1.32
CA THR A 64 -2.12 -14.79 -0.66
C THR A 64 -2.37 -14.88 0.84
N PRO A 65 -1.93 -15.96 1.51
CA PRO A 65 -2.05 -16.09 2.95
C PRO A 65 -1.38 -14.92 3.68
N ALA A 66 -2.07 -14.34 4.65
CA ALA A 66 -1.56 -13.26 5.47
C ALA A 66 -2.28 -13.26 6.82
N PHE A 67 -1.55 -12.95 7.89
CA PHE A 67 -2.14 -12.75 9.22
C PHE A 67 -1.73 -11.38 9.72
N ILE A 68 -2.63 -10.42 9.47
CA ILE A 68 -2.35 -8.99 9.60
C ILE A 68 -2.97 -8.50 10.89
N ILE A 69 -2.15 -7.93 11.76
CA ILE A 69 -2.57 -7.14 12.91
C ILE A 69 -2.28 -5.68 12.56
N SER A 70 -3.27 -4.82 12.74
CA SER A 70 -3.15 -3.40 12.43
C SER A 70 -3.73 -2.55 13.55
N TYR A 71 -3.07 -1.43 13.80
CA TYR A 71 -3.49 -0.39 14.71
C TYR A 71 -3.37 0.96 13.99
N ASP A 72 -4.48 1.67 13.80
CA ASP A 72 -4.56 2.96 13.13
C ASP A 72 -5.22 3.99 14.05
N ARG A 73 -4.45 4.97 14.50
CA ARG A 73 -4.96 6.06 15.34
C ARG A 73 -4.19 7.35 15.09
N GLY A 74 -4.94 8.44 14.86
CA GLY A 74 -4.40 9.80 14.91
C GLY A 74 -3.27 10.06 13.91
N GLY A 75 -3.33 9.47 12.71
CA GLY A 75 -2.28 9.60 11.69
C GLY A 75 -1.08 8.68 11.90
N SER A 76 -1.16 7.74 12.84
CA SER A 76 -0.19 6.66 13.02
C SER A 76 -0.83 5.33 12.66
N LEU A 77 -0.22 4.60 11.72
CA LEU A 77 -0.58 3.24 11.36
C LEU A 77 0.59 2.32 11.72
N PHE A 78 0.29 1.27 12.48
CA PHE A 78 1.18 0.13 12.69
C PHE A 78 0.51 -1.10 12.12
N GLN A 79 1.24 -1.86 11.31
CA GLN A 79 0.74 -3.07 10.71
C GLN A 79 1.82 -4.15 10.72
N LEU A 80 1.50 -5.31 11.26
CA LEU A 80 2.35 -6.49 11.28
C LEU A 80 1.63 -7.60 10.53
N ASP A 81 2.27 -8.19 9.52
CA ASP A 81 1.86 -9.47 8.94
C ASP A 81 2.77 -10.57 9.50
N ALA A 82 2.25 -11.32 10.47
CA ALA A 82 3.02 -12.33 11.18
C ALA A 82 3.40 -13.51 10.27
N LEU A 83 2.54 -13.88 9.31
CA LEU A 83 2.82 -15.01 8.41
C LEU A 83 3.93 -14.67 7.40
N ASN A 84 3.91 -13.45 6.87
CA ASN A 84 4.89 -13.02 5.88
C ASN A 84 6.10 -12.32 6.50
N SER A 85 6.16 -12.22 7.84
CA SER A 85 7.22 -11.52 8.57
C SER A 85 7.45 -10.09 8.05
N THR A 86 6.35 -9.36 7.79
CA THR A 86 6.42 -7.98 7.32
C THR A 86 5.89 -7.01 8.35
N LEU A 87 6.57 -5.87 8.49
CA LEU A 87 6.19 -4.77 9.35
C LEU A 87 6.02 -3.51 8.50
N ARG A 88 5.00 -2.72 8.80
CA ARG A 88 4.77 -1.39 8.25
C ARG A 88 4.39 -0.44 9.37
N THR A 89 5.02 0.72 9.35
CA THR A 89 4.72 1.82 10.25
C THR A 89 4.61 3.09 9.43
N ASP A 90 3.44 3.71 9.42
CA ASP A 90 3.25 5.03 8.83
C ASP A 90 2.95 6.03 9.96
N LEU A 91 3.66 7.16 9.97
CA LEU A 91 3.53 8.20 10.98
C LEU A 91 3.33 9.54 10.27
N LYS A 92 2.26 10.24 10.63
CA LYS A 92 2.05 11.63 10.24
C LYS A 92 2.44 12.54 11.39
N VAL A 93 3.55 13.24 11.24
CA VAL A 93 4.06 14.22 12.19
C VAL A 93 3.98 15.58 11.50
N TRP A 94 2.98 16.37 11.90
CA TRP A 94 2.73 17.71 11.33
C TRP A 94 2.44 17.62 9.82
N ASP A 95 3.23 18.33 9.00
CA ASP A 95 3.15 18.33 7.54
C ASP A 95 4.02 17.22 6.90
N THR A 96 4.60 16.33 7.71
CA THR A 96 5.49 15.26 7.27
C THR A 96 4.86 13.89 7.48
N ALA A 97 4.85 13.05 6.44
CA ALA A 97 4.45 11.65 6.51
C ALA A 97 5.67 10.75 6.32
N VAL A 98 5.95 9.91 7.30
CA VAL A 98 7.03 8.92 7.27
C VAL A 98 6.41 7.53 7.18
N SER A 99 6.89 6.70 6.25
CA SER A 99 6.48 5.31 6.09
C SER A 99 7.71 4.43 6.14
N PHE A 100 7.81 3.62 7.18
CA PHE A 100 8.82 2.58 7.33
C PHE A 100 8.20 1.24 7.01
N ARG A 101 8.91 0.40 6.26
CA ARG A 101 8.51 -0.98 6.01
C ARG A 101 9.72 -1.90 6.10
N LEU A 102 9.50 -3.08 6.65
CA LEU A 102 10.48 -4.14 6.77
C LEU A 102 9.86 -5.43 6.26
N ASP A 103 10.52 -6.09 5.31
CA ASP A 103 10.26 -7.47 4.91
C ASP A 103 11.41 -8.30 5.52
N ALA A 104 11.18 -8.90 6.69
CA ALA A 104 12.23 -9.61 7.42
C ALA A 104 12.61 -10.91 6.72
N ALA A 105 11.66 -11.59 6.08
CA ALA A 105 11.91 -12.81 5.31
C ALA A 105 12.91 -12.58 4.16
N ARG A 106 12.86 -11.39 3.53
CA ARG A 106 13.84 -10.98 2.51
C ARG A 106 14.97 -10.10 3.04
N SER A 107 14.92 -9.73 4.32
CA SER A 107 15.76 -8.70 4.94
C SER A 107 15.87 -7.44 4.06
N ILE A 108 14.73 -6.86 3.71
CA ILE A 108 14.67 -5.58 2.99
C ILE A 108 13.98 -4.54 3.86
N ALA A 109 14.63 -3.42 4.10
CA ALA A 109 14.02 -2.24 4.72
C ALA A 109 13.75 -1.16 3.67
N ARG A 110 12.66 -0.43 3.86
CA ARG A 110 12.26 0.72 3.04
C ARG A 110 11.82 1.85 3.95
N LEU A 111 12.38 3.02 3.74
CA LEU A 111 11.95 4.26 4.35
C LEU A 111 11.45 5.20 3.26
N GLU A 112 10.27 5.76 3.47
CA GLU A 112 9.70 6.77 2.60
C GLU A 112 9.31 7.97 3.45
N CYS A 113 9.81 9.14 3.09
CA CYS A 113 9.47 10.40 3.74
C CYS A 113 8.78 11.31 2.72
N ARG A 114 7.63 11.85 3.08
CA ARG A 114 6.91 12.85 2.30
C ARG A 114 6.71 14.10 3.15
N PHE A 115 6.97 15.25 2.58
CA PHE A 115 6.73 16.53 3.23
C PHE A 115 6.52 17.58 2.16
N GLY A 116 5.71 18.59 2.46
CA GLY A 116 5.50 19.65 1.49
C GLY A 116 4.41 20.62 1.88
N ARG A 117 4.61 21.87 1.44
CA ARG A 117 3.59 22.92 1.48
C ARG A 117 3.33 23.43 0.07
N VAL A 118 4.33 24.06 -0.53
CA VAL A 118 4.28 24.53 -1.94
C VAL A 118 4.86 23.48 -2.90
N LEU A 119 5.93 22.81 -2.46
CA LEU A 119 6.53 21.68 -3.15
C LEU A 119 6.28 20.41 -2.34
N GLU A 120 5.75 19.39 -2.98
CA GLU A 120 5.64 18.04 -2.43
C GLU A 120 6.94 17.29 -2.69
N TRP A 121 7.64 16.97 -1.61
CA TRP A 121 8.82 16.13 -1.63
C TRP A 121 8.44 14.72 -1.25
N ARG A 122 9.03 13.75 -1.93
CA ARG A 122 8.95 12.33 -1.62
C ARG A 122 10.34 11.72 -1.78
N VAL A 123 10.95 11.36 -0.67
CA VAL A 123 12.24 10.69 -0.61
C VAL A 123 12.03 9.25 -0.22
N ILE A 124 12.59 8.32 -0.99
CA ILE A 124 12.52 6.89 -0.72
C ILE A 124 13.94 6.36 -0.65
N THR A 125 14.23 5.57 0.38
CA THR A 125 15.42 4.76 0.48
C THR A 125 15.03 3.32 0.76
N LYS A 126 15.78 2.39 0.17
CA LYS A 126 15.68 0.97 0.50
C LYS A 126 17.07 0.40 0.67
N TYR A 127 17.14 -0.63 1.49
CA TYR A 127 18.34 -1.42 1.64
C TYR A 127 17.97 -2.90 1.70
N ASP A 128 18.61 -3.67 0.84
CA ASP A 128 18.59 -5.13 0.83
C ASP A 128 19.82 -5.61 1.60
N PHE A 129 19.59 -6.11 2.82
CA PHE A 129 20.67 -6.52 3.71
C PHE A 129 21.33 -7.84 3.30
N LEU A 130 20.62 -8.71 2.57
CA LEU A 130 21.17 -9.99 2.12
C LEU A 130 22.10 -9.81 0.93
N LEU A 131 21.72 -8.94 -0.01
CA LEU A 131 22.47 -8.73 -1.25
C LEU A 131 23.34 -7.47 -1.22
N HIS A 132 23.33 -6.73 -0.11
CA HIS A 132 24.08 -5.48 0.08
C HIS A 132 23.80 -4.44 -1.00
N ARG A 133 22.53 -4.26 -1.37
CA ARG A 133 22.11 -3.31 -2.41
C ARG A 133 21.33 -2.17 -1.80
N SER A 134 21.68 -0.94 -2.18
CA SER A 134 20.94 0.25 -1.83
C SER A 134 20.10 0.74 -3.00
N HIS A 135 18.95 1.34 -2.68
CA HIS A 135 18.13 2.07 -3.64
C HIS A 135 17.73 3.41 -3.05
N TYR A 136 17.73 4.45 -3.88
CA TYR A 136 17.21 5.76 -3.51
C TYR A 136 16.44 6.39 -4.68
N SER A 137 15.37 7.12 -4.34
CA SER A 137 14.54 7.84 -5.27
C SER A 137 14.05 9.13 -4.62
N ILE A 138 14.16 10.24 -5.33
CA ILE A 138 13.66 11.54 -4.89
C ILE A 138 12.68 12.03 -5.94
N LEU A 139 11.48 12.38 -5.50
CA LEU A 139 10.46 13.00 -6.32
C LEU A 139 10.11 14.36 -5.71
N ILE A 140 10.12 15.38 -6.55
CA ILE A 140 9.74 16.75 -6.21
C ILE A 140 8.59 17.11 -7.14
N ARG A 141 7.45 17.48 -6.58
CA ARG A 141 6.28 17.85 -7.35
C ARG A 141 5.80 19.23 -6.92
N HIS A 142 5.58 20.09 -7.90
CA HIS A 142 4.86 21.33 -7.75
C HIS A 142 3.48 21.18 -8.38
N SER A 143 2.43 21.40 -7.59
CA SER A 143 1.06 21.45 -8.11
C SER A 143 0.58 22.90 -7.97
N GLY A 144 0.35 23.58 -9.09
CA GLY A 144 -0.37 24.85 -9.08
C GLY A 144 -1.83 24.60 -8.67
N GLY A 145 -2.52 25.62 -8.14
CA GLY A 145 -3.89 25.51 -7.63
C GLY A 145 -4.87 24.72 -8.53
N ASP A 146 -5.89 24.17 -7.88
CA ASP A 146 -6.99 23.38 -8.45
C ASP A 146 -6.57 22.17 -9.32
N THR A 147 -5.68 21.31 -8.81
CA THR A 147 -5.43 19.90 -9.23
C THR A 147 -5.16 19.57 -10.72
N ALA A 148 -5.19 20.54 -11.62
CA ALA A 148 -5.18 20.35 -13.08
C ALA A 148 -3.78 20.45 -13.69
N HIS A 149 -2.80 20.97 -12.95
CA HIS A 149 -1.44 21.21 -13.45
C HIS A 149 -0.41 20.70 -12.45
N HIS A 150 0.53 19.87 -12.92
CA HIS A 150 1.70 19.52 -12.12
C HIS A 150 2.97 19.52 -12.94
N LEU A 151 4.05 19.95 -12.29
CA LEU A 151 5.43 19.76 -12.73
C LEU A 151 6.08 18.82 -11.72
N GLN A 152 6.70 17.76 -12.20
CA GLN A 152 7.32 16.72 -11.40
C GLN A 152 8.74 16.48 -11.88
N LEU A 153 9.64 16.39 -10.91
CA LEU A 153 11.03 16.05 -11.10
C LEU A 153 11.32 14.76 -10.33
N GLU A 154 11.84 13.74 -10.99
CA GLU A 154 12.28 12.49 -10.40
C GLU A 154 13.79 12.31 -10.59
N ILE A 155 14.48 11.98 -9.50
CA ILE A 155 15.93 11.79 -9.45
C ILE A 155 16.23 10.45 -8.77
N GLY A 156 17.16 9.70 -9.33
CA GLY A 156 17.63 8.43 -8.78
C GLY A 156 16.96 7.24 -9.46
N GLN A 157 16.78 6.16 -8.72
CA GLN A 157 16.26 4.91 -9.26
C GLN A 157 14.72 4.91 -9.18
N TYR A 158 14.05 4.51 -10.26
CA TYR A 158 12.59 4.44 -10.25
C TYR A 158 12.07 3.30 -9.34
N ASP A 159 11.36 3.65 -8.26
CA ASP A 159 10.96 2.78 -7.14
C ASP A 159 9.83 1.78 -7.47
N ARG A 160 8.96 2.11 -8.45
CA ARG A 160 7.76 1.34 -8.85
C ARG A 160 6.78 0.98 -7.71
N GLY A 161 6.97 1.51 -6.49
CA GLY A 161 6.04 1.38 -5.36
C GLY A 161 6.02 0.03 -4.63
N ASN A 162 6.94 -0.89 -4.93
CA ASN A 162 7.01 -2.22 -4.32
C ASN A 162 8.35 -2.43 -3.59
N MET A 163 8.37 -3.25 -2.52
CA MET A 163 9.57 -3.54 -1.72
C MET A 163 10.74 -4.06 -2.57
N ASN A 164 10.46 -5.00 -3.48
CA ASN A 164 11.48 -5.66 -4.29
C ASN A 164 11.82 -4.94 -5.61
N ALA A 165 10.99 -3.96 -6.00
CA ALA A 165 11.20 -3.27 -7.26
C ALA A 165 12.25 -2.16 -7.09
N GLY A 166 12.89 -1.78 -8.18
CA GLY A 166 13.79 -0.61 -8.21
C GLY A 166 15.26 -0.91 -7.90
N PHE A 167 15.58 -2.04 -7.27
CA PHE A 167 16.96 -2.49 -7.15
C PHE A 167 17.55 -2.72 -8.56
N ASN A 168 18.80 -2.31 -8.76
CA ASN A 168 19.55 -2.40 -10.02
C ASN A 168 19.01 -1.55 -11.19
N ASN A 169 17.99 -0.71 -10.98
CA ASN A 169 17.64 0.27 -12.00
C ASN A 169 18.79 1.29 -12.13
N PRO A 170 19.14 1.73 -13.34
CA PRO A 170 20.06 2.86 -13.48
C PRO A 170 19.44 4.10 -12.85
N GLY A 171 20.28 4.95 -12.26
CA GLY A 171 19.85 6.27 -11.83
C GLY A 171 19.42 7.08 -13.06
N SER A 172 18.25 7.71 -12.98
CA SER A 172 17.73 8.57 -14.04
C SER A 172 17.35 9.93 -13.49
N PHE A 173 17.32 10.90 -14.38
CA PHE A 173 16.75 12.22 -14.15
C PHE A 173 15.58 12.39 -15.12
N CYS A 174 14.37 12.58 -14.59
CA CYS A 174 13.16 12.68 -15.39
C CYS A 174 12.36 13.91 -14.97
N ILE A 175 12.00 14.74 -15.95
CA ILE A 175 11.05 15.84 -15.76
C ILE A 175 9.76 15.44 -16.48
N SER A 176 8.65 15.47 -15.75
CA SER A 176 7.32 15.22 -16.30
C SER A 176 6.38 16.35 -15.90
N TRP A 177 5.41 16.62 -16.76
CA TRP A 177 4.35 17.58 -16.48
C TRP A 177 3.03 17.05 -17.02
N ALA A 178 1.94 17.40 -16.36
CA ALA A 178 0.61 17.21 -16.93
C ALA A 178 -0.18 18.51 -16.86
N TRP A 179 -0.93 18.73 -17.93
CA TRP A 179 -1.87 19.82 -18.09
C TRP A 179 -3.22 19.25 -18.49
N LYS A 180 -4.26 19.64 -17.76
CA LYS A 180 -5.64 19.44 -18.17
C LYS A 180 -6.13 20.72 -18.83
N PHE A 181 -6.51 20.61 -20.11
CA PHE A 181 -7.19 21.66 -20.86
C PHE A 181 -8.68 21.67 -20.53
#